data_AF-A0A839VEC3-F1
#
_entry.id   AF-A0A839VEC3-F1
#
_cell.length_a   1.000
_cell.length_b   1.000
_cell.length_c   1.000
_cell.angle_alpha   90.00
_cell.angle_beta   90.00
_cell.angle_gamma   90.00
#
_symmetry.space_group_name_H-M   'P 1'
#
loop_
_entity.id
_entity.type
_entity.pdbx_description
1 polymer ?
#
loop_
_entity_poly.entity_id
_entity_poly.type
_entity_poly.pdbx_seq_one_letter_code
_entity_poly.pdbx_strand_id
1 'polypeptide(L)' 'MDDTKKIALERIRKELINAHNRAAWHMAATIVKASQVKGGMDLPPSAGELAELNATINNLRSVAEDAIALLKE' A
#
# COMPACT_ATOMS: atom_id res chain seq x y z
N MET A 1 -18.22 8.35 -22.51
CA MET A 1 -18.06 8.19 -21.06
C MET A 1 -18.38 9.54 -20.44
N ASP A 2 -19.29 9.59 -19.48
CA ASP A 2 -19.70 10.84 -18.83
C ASP A 2 -18.51 11.53 -18.14
N ASP A 3 -18.46 12.86 -18.19
CA ASP A 3 -17.35 13.66 -17.65
C ASP A 3 -17.23 13.49 -16.12
N THR A 4 -18.35 13.25 -15.43
CA THR A 4 -18.38 12.94 -13.99
C THR A 4 -17.67 11.62 -13.68
N LYS A 5 -17.93 10.58 -14.47
CA LYS A 5 -17.24 9.27 -14.34
C LYS A 5 -15.73 9.43 -14.58
N LYS A 6 -15.33 10.27 -15.53
CA LYS A 6 -13.90 10.54 -15.84
C LYS A 6 -13.17 11.23 -14.69
N ILE A 7 -13.80 12.23 -14.05
CA ILE A 7 -13.24 12.94 -12.90
C ILE A 7 -13.09 12.00 -11.69
N ALA A 8 -14.10 11.15 -11.43
CA ALA A 8 -14.05 10.17 -10.34
C ALA A 8 -12.92 9.14 -10.54
N LEU A 9 -12.76 8.61 -11.75
CA LEU A 9 -11.68 7.68 -12.10
C LEU A 9 -10.29 8.29 -11.92
N GLU A 10 -10.09 9.54 -12.32
CA GLU A 10 -8.82 10.25 -12.11
C GLU A 10 -8.51 10.47 -10.63
N ARG A 11 -9.53 10.75 -9.80
CA ARG A 11 -9.35 10.87 -8.34
C ARG A 11 -8.94 9.54 -7.72
N ILE A 12 -9.67 8.47 -8.03
CA ILE A 12 -9.39 7.12 -7.54
C ILE A 12 -8.00 6.68 -7.98
N ARG A 13 -7.62 6.92 -9.24
CA ARG A 13 -6.28 6.61 -9.75
C ARG A 13 -5.18 7.29 -8.93
N LYS A 14 -5.33 8.57 -8.58
CA LYS A 14 -4.36 9.30 -7.75
C LYS A 14 -4.28 8.72 -6.34
N GLU A 15 -5.41 8.41 -5.73
CA GLU A 15 -5.47 7.80 -4.40
C GLU A 15 -4.79 6.41 -4.40
N LEU A 16 -5.00 5.63 -5.46
CA LEU A 16 -4.40 4.30 -5.65
C LEU A 16 -2.88 4.36 -5.79
N ILE A 17 -2.38 5.29 -6.62
CA ILE A 17 -0.93 5.54 -6.77
C ILE A 17 -0.30 5.95 -5.43
N ASN A 18 -0.96 6.85 -4.69
CA ASN A 18 -0.46 7.30 -3.39
C ASN A 18 -0.45 6.17 -2.34
N ALA A 19 -1.51 5.37 -2.28
CA ALA A 19 -1.57 4.21 -1.41
C ALA A 19 -0.48 3.19 -1.77
N HIS A 20 -0.26 2.93 -3.06
CA HIS A 20 0.78 2.02 -3.55
C HIS A 20 2.17 2.48 -3.16
N ASN A 21 2.48 3.75 -3.38
CA ASN A 21 3.78 4.31 -3.01
C ASN A 21 4.02 4.18 -1.50
N ARG A 22 3.02 4.49 -0.65
CA ARG A 22 3.16 4.32 0.80
C ARG A 22 3.40 2.87 1.18
N ALA A 23 2.64 1.93 0.63
CA ALA A 23 2.83 0.51 0.89
C ALA A 23 4.23 0.03 0.47
N ALA A 24 4.70 0.44 -0.71
CA ALA A 24 6.03 0.12 -1.20
C ALA A 24 7.14 0.65 -0.28
N TRP A 25 7.01 1.89 0.20
CA TRP A 25 7.96 2.49 1.15
C TRP A 25 7.99 1.74 2.50
N HIS A 26 6.82 1.42 3.06
CA HIS A 26 6.75 0.65 4.31
C HIS A 26 7.34 -0.75 4.16
N MET A 27 7.02 -1.46 3.07
CA MET A 27 7.60 -2.77 2.76
C MET A 27 9.13 -2.70 2.65
N ALA A 28 9.66 -1.72 1.91
CA ALA A 28 11.10 -1.53 1.75
C ALA A 28 11.79 -1.28 3.10
N ALA A 29 11.21 -0.43 3.95
CA ALA A 29 11.74 -0.15 5.28
C ALA A 29 11.77 -1.42 6.17
N THR A 30 10.69 -2.21 6.16
CA THR A 30 10.65 -3.48 6.91
C THR A 30 11.68 -4.49 6.40
N ILE A 31 11.85 -4.63 5.08
CA ILE A 31 12.84 -5.54 4.47
C ILE A 31 14.27 -5.13 4.84
N VAL A 32 14.58 -3.83 4.78
CA VAL A 32 15.90 -3.30 5.17
C VAL A 32 16.18 -3.60 6.64
N LYS A 33 15.23 -3.31 7.53
CA LYS A 33 15.36 -3.56 8.96
C LYS A 33 15.55 -5.06 9.25
N ALA A 34 14.73 -5.92 8.66
CA ALA A 34 14.88 -7.37 8.77
C ALA A 34 16.25 -7.88 8.26
N SER A 35 16.78 -7.26 7.20
CA SER A 35 18.10 -7.62 6.64
C SER A 35 19.25 -7.16 7.54
N GLN A 36 19.14 -5.99 8.18
CA GLN A 36 20.12 -5.49 9.14
C GLN A 36 20.18 -6.36 10.41
N VAL A 37 19.03 -6.85 10.86
CA VAL A 37 18.92 -7.80 11.99
C VAL A 37 19.61 -9.12 11.67
N LYS A 38 19.41 -9.65 10.46
CA LYS A 38 20.11 -10.85 9.99
C LYS A 38 21.65 -10.67 9.97
N GLY A 39 22.12 -9.45 9.76
CA GLY A 39 23.54 -9.07 9.85
C GLY A 39 24.04 -8.80 11.26
N GLY A 40 23.21 -8.95 12.30
CA GLY A 40 23.55 -8.67 13.70
C GLY A 40 23.68 -7.18 14.04
N MET A 41 23.18 -6.28 13.16
CA MET A 41 23.35 -4.83 13.29
C MET A 41 22.15 -4.11 13.93
N ASP A 42 20.99 -4.77 14.10
CA ASP A 42 19.78 -4.14 14.63
C ASP A 42 18.81 -5.15 15.28
N LEU A 43 17.74 -4.65 15.91
CA LEU A 43 16.65 -5.41 16.51
C LEU A 43 15.52 -5.72 15.50
N PRO A 44 14.91 -6.93 15.57
CA PRO A 44 13.83 -7.31 14.66
C PRO A 44 12.68 -6.29 14.66
N PRO A 45 11.94 -6.14 13.54
CA PRO A 45 10.72 -5.33 13.54
C PRO A 45 9.79 -5.78 14.66
N SER A 46 9.27 -4.80 15.40
CA SER A 46 8.33 -5.04 16.49
C SER A 46 6.98 -5.55 15.96
N ALA A 47 6.20 -6.18 16.83
CA ALA A 47 4.85 -6.64 16.49
C ALA A 47 3.94 -5.49 16.00
N GLY A 48 4.13 -4.27 16.53
CA GLY A 48 3.42 -3.08 16.08
C GLY A 48 3.79 -2.67 14.65
N GLU A 49 5.08 -2.64 14.34
CA GLU A 49 5.58 -2.32 12.98
C GLU A 49 5.08 -3.35 11.94
N LEU A 50 5.02 -4.63 12.31
CA LEU A 50 4.47 -5.69 11.44
C LEU A 50 2.94 -5.56 11.28
N ALA A 51 2.22 -5.15 12.33
CA ALA A 51 0.78 -4.91 12.26
C ALA A 51 0.45 -3.71 11.36
N GLU A 52 1.21 -2.61 11.45
CA GLU A 52 1.07 -1.43 10.59
C GLU A 52 1.36 -1.75 9.12
N LEU A 53 2.38 -2.57 8.86
CA LEU A 53 2.68 -3.04 7.51
C LEU A 53 1.51 -3.86 6.94
N ASN A 54 1.00 -4.83 7.71
CA ASN A 54 -0.14 -5.64 7.29
C ASN A 54 -1.40 -4.80 7.05
N ALA A 55 -1.67 -3.82 7.90
CA ALA A 55 -2.78 -2.89 7.71
C ALA A 55 -2.63 -2.09 6.40
N THR A 56 -1.42 -1.63 6.09
CA THR A 56 -1.11 -0.90 4.87
C THR A 56 -1.30 -1.78 3.61
N ILE A 57 -0.84 -3.04 3.65
CA ILE A 57 -1.03 -4.00 2.54
C ILE A 57 -2.51 -4.31 2.32
N ASN A 58 -3.27 -4.53 3.40
CA ASN A 58 -4.71 -4.81 3.32
C ASN A 58 -5.49 -3.63 2.73
N ASN A 59 -5.17 -2.40 3.16
CA ASN A 59 -5.78 -1.20 2.60
C ASN A 59 -5.47 -1.09 1.09
N LEU A 60 -4.24 -1.39 0.67
CA LEU A 60 -3.87 -1.40 -0.73
C LEU A 60 -4.71 -2.39 -1.57
N ARG A 61 -4.90 -3.61 -1.05
CA ARG A 61 -5.72 -4.63 -1.71
C ARG A 61 -7.16 -4.18 -1.84
N SER A 62 -7.75 -3.64 -0.77
CA SER A 62 -9.12 -3.12 -0.78
C SER A 62 -9.31 -2.03 -1.83
N VAL A 63 -8.41 -1.04 -1.88
CA VAL A 63 -8.50 0.07 -2.85
C VAL A 63 -8.32 -0.44 -4.28
N ALA A 64 -7.48 -1.45 -4.50
CA ALA A 64 -7.34 -2.09 -5.81
C ALA A 64 -8.60 -2.86 -6.22
N GLU A 65 -9.24 -3.58 -5.29
CA GLU A 65 -10.48 -4.30 -5.52
C GLU A 65 -11.64 -3.34 -5.86
N ASP A 66 -11.75 -2.21 -5.14
CA ASP A 66 -12.75 -1.16 -5.42
C ASP A 66 -12.57 -0.56 -6.82
N ALA A 67 -11.32 -0.28 -7.22
CA ALA A 67 -11.03 0.22 -8.56
C ALA A 67 -11.36 -0.79 -9.66
N ILE A 68 -11.11 -2.09 -9.43
CA ILE A 68 -11.47 -3.16 -10.38
C ILE A 68 -12.99 -3.28 -10.51
N ALA A 69 -13.75 -3.18 -9.41
CA ALA A 69 -15.21 -3.22 -9.44
C ALA A 69 -15.79 -2.08 -10.29
N LEU A 70 -15.29 -0.86 -10.09
CA LEU A 70 -15.67 0.33 -10.86
C LEU A 70 -15.35 0.25 -12.35
N LEU A 71 -14.30 -0.50 -12.74
CA LEU A 71 -13.93 -0.69 -14.15
C LEU A 71 -14.76 -1.77 -14.85
N LYS A 72 -15.50 -2.61 -14.10
CA LYS A 72 -16.38 -3.65 -14.64
C LYS A 72 -17.82 -3.16 -14.88
N GLU A 73 -18.20 -1.98 -14.37
CA GLU A 73 -19.52 -1.32 -14.54
C GLU A 73 -19.55 -0.22 -15.62
#